data_AF-A0A660YYM1-F1
#
_entry.id   AF-A0A660YYM1-F1
#
_cell.length_a   1.000
_cell.length_b   1.000
_cell.length_c   1.000
_cell.angle_alpha   90.00
_cell.angle_beta   90.00
_cell.angle_gamma   90.00
#
_symmetry.space_group_name_H-M   'P 1'
#
loop_
_entity.id
_entity.type
_entity.pdbx_description
1 polymer ?
#
loop_
_entity_poly.entity_id
_entity_poly.type
_entity_poly.pdbx_seq_one_letter_code
_entity_poly.pdbx_strand_id
1 'polypeptide(L)'
;VLQAENIHKAKYIVYTNLNRSGNIIIPKSEYEIKTAVENYEKYLDWILLDIEEELKQKLPDSRNLHSVTNEIFLKLNLVRY
;
A
#
# COMPACT_ATOMS: atom_id res chain seq x y z
N VAL A 1 -1.60 -15.66 -16.68
CA VAL A 1 -0.88 -15.30 -15.43
C VAL A 1 0.24 -14.34 -15.82
N LEU A 2 0.24 -13.10 -15.30
CA LEU A 2 1.36 -12.18 -15.51
C LEU A 2 2.55 -12.70 -14.70
N GLN A 3 3.63 -13.11 -15.38
CA GLN A 3 4.89 -13.45 -14.72
C GLN A 3 5.68 -12.17 -14.48
N ALA A 4 6.04 -11.92 -13.22
CA ALA A 4 6.94 -10.84 -12.85
C ALA A 4 8.35 -11.39 -12.69
N GLU A 5 9.30 -10.78 -13.40
CA GLU A 5 10.73 -11.16 -13.34
C GLU A 5 11.39 -10.75 -12.02
N ASN A 6 10.84 -9.73 -11.34
CA ASN A 6 11.34 -9.23 -10.08
C ASN A 6 10.19 -8.78 -9.14
N ILE A 7 10.49 -8.70 -7.84
CA ILE A 7 9.50 -8.39 -6.80
C ILE A 7 8.85 -7.01 -6.97
N HIS A 8 9.59 -6.00 -7.44
CA HIS A 8 9.05 -4.65 -7.65
C HIS A 8 8.02 -4.64 -8.79
N LYS A 9 8.28 -5.36 -9.89
CA LYS A 9 7.33 -5.52 -11.00
C LYS A 9 6.08 -6.26 -10.55
N ALA A 10 6.22 -7.28 -9.69
CA ALA A 10 5.07 -7.97 -9.10
C ALA A 10 4.22 -7.02 -8.25
N LYS A 11 4.85 -6.29 -7.33
CA LYS A 11 4.21 -5.27 -6.48
C LYS A 11 3.52 -4.19 -7.30
N TYR A 12 4.19 -3.67 -8.33
CA TYR A 12 3.63 -2.68 -9.24
C TYR A 12 2.35 -3.17 -9.91
N ILE A 13 2.36 -4.41 -10.44
CA ILE A 13 1.17 -5.01 -11.05
C ILE A 13 0.04 -5.11 -10.01
N VAL A 14 0.32 -5.62 -8.81
CA VAL A 14 -0.72 -5.75 -7.77
C VAL A 14 -1.30 -4.39 -7.40
N TYR A 15 -0.46 -3.40 -7.10
CA TYR A 15 -0.90 -2.07 -6.69
C TYR A 15 -1.67 -1.33 -7.80
N THR A 16 -1.30 -1.51 -9.06
CA THR A 16 -2.00 -0.88 -10.20
C THR A 16 -3.29 -1.59 -10.61
N ASN A 17 -3.43 -2.88 -10.28
CA ASN A 17 -4.59 -3.69 -10.65
C ASN A 17 -5.77 -3.58 -9.67
N LEU A 18 -5.59 -2.92 -8.52
CA LEU A 18 -6.65 -2.71 -7.52
C LEU A 18 -7.85 -1.91 -8.05
N ASN A 19 -7.66 -1.06 -9.08
CA ASN A 19 -8.67 -0.09 -9.52
C ASN A 19 -9.07 -0.17 -11.00
N ARG A 20 -8.63 -1.16 -11.79
CA ARG A 20 -8.90 -1.17 -13.24
C ARG A 20 -9.27 -2.53 -13.84
N SER A 21 -10.45 -2.58 -14.43
CA SER A 21 -10.85 -3.55 -15.46
C SER A 21 -10.27 -3.15 -16.84
N GLY A 22 -8.93 -3.07 -16.97
CA GLY A 22 -8.27 -2.65 -18.21
C GLY A 22 -6.77 -2.98 -18.27
N ASN A 23 -6.13 -2.71 -19.42
CA ASN A 23 -4.71 -2.99 -19.65
C ASN A 23 -3.81 -2.14 -18.74
N ILE A 24 -2.95 -2.80 -17.95
CA ILE A 24 -1.92 -2.15 -17.13
C ILE A 24 -0.75 -1.76 -18.04
N ILE A 25 -0.41 -0.47 -18.06
CA ILE A 25 0.80 0.01 -18.74
C ILE A 25 1.96 -0.18 -17.78
N ILE A 26 2.83 -1.14 -18.05
CA ILE A 26 4.03 -1.38 -17.26
C ILE A 26 5.20 -0.61 -17.89
N PRO A 27 5.87 0.29 -17.14
CA PRO A 27 7.07 0.97 -17.62
C PRO A 27 8.16 -0.03 -18.05
N LYS A 28 8.97 0.35 -19.05
CA LYS A 28 10.12 -0.49 -19.47
C LYS A 28 11.32 -0.35 -18.53
N SER A 29 11.44 0.79 -17.84
CA SER A 29 12.54 1.10 -16.94
C SER A 29 12.32 0.43 -15.59
N GLU A 30 13.22 -0.47 -15.19
CA GLU A 30 13.18 -1.09 -13.86
C GLU A 30 13.33 -0.07 -12.73
N TYR A 31 14.13 0.98 -12.97
CA TYR A 31 14.29 2.08 -12.02
C TYR A 31 12.97 2.79 -11.76
N GLU A 32 12.20 3.10 -12.82
CA GLU A 32 10.90 3.75 -12.68
C GLU A 32 9.89 2.87 -11.95
N ILE A 33 9.87 1.55 -12.24
CA ILE A 33 9.02 0.59 -11.53
C ILE A 33 9.36 0.59 -10.03
N LYS A 34 10.65 0.48 -9.71
CA LYS A 34 11.12 0.46 -8.33
C LYS A 34 10.75 1.76 -7.60
N THR A 35 11.05 2.91 -8.18
CA THR A 35 10.73 4.21 -7.59
C THR A 35 9.23 4.40 -7.40
N ALA A 36 8.39 3.97 -8.35
CA ALA A 36 6.94 4.03 -8.22
C ALA A 36 6.43 3.17 -7.07
N VAL A 37 6.94 1.94 -6.93
CA VAL A 37 6.61 1.03 -5.83
C VAL A 37 7.04 1.61 -4.48
N GLU A 38 8.28 2.07 -4.36
CA GLU A 38 8.81 2.66 -3.12
C GLU A 38 8.03 3.91 -2.71
N ASN A 39 7.67 4.77 -3.66
CA ASN A 39 6.89 5.98 -3.38
C ASN A 39 5.47 5.64 -2.92
N TYR A 40 4.84 4.63 -3.53
CA TYR A 40 3.53 4.18 -3.12
C TYR A 40 3.57 3.55 -1.71
N GLU A 41 4.56 2.71 -1.42
CA GLU A 41 4.72 2.11 -0.09
C GLU A 41 5.00 3.17 0.99
N LYS A 42 5.82 4.18 0.69
CA LYS A 42 6.00 5.33 1.58
C LYS A 42 4.69 6.05 1.84
N TYR A 43 3.88 6.28 0.80
CA TYR A 43 2.57 6.91 0.95
C TYR A 43 1.64 6.09 1.87
N LEU A 44 1.63 4.77 1.71
CA LEU A 44 0.89 3.87 2.61
C LEU A 44 1.40 3.98 4.06
N ASP A 45 2.72 4.04 4.26
CA ASP A 45 3.32 4.20 5.59
C ASP A 45 2.91 5.53 6.25
N TRP A 46 2.81 6.61 5.49
CA TRP A 46 2.31 7.90 5.99
C TRP A 46 0.86 7.82 6.45
N ILE A 47 -0.03 7.19 5.68
CA ILE A 47 -1.44 7.03 6.07
C ILE A 47 -1.55 6.20 7.36
N LEU A 48 -0.73 5.15 7.51
CA LEU A 48 -0.71 4.35 8.75
C LEU A 48 -0.33 5.20 9.97
N LEU A 49 0.70 6.03 9.84
CA LEU A 49 1.15 6.93 10.91
C LEU A 49 0.05 7.93 11.27
N ASP A 50 -0.56 8.58 10.29
CA ASP A 50 -1.62 9.57 10.51
C ASP A 50 -2.82 8.94 11.25
N ILE A 51 -3.25 7.74 10.83
CA ILE A 51 -4.34 7.00 11.50
C ILE A 51 -3.94 6.66 12.94
N GLU A 52 -2.72 6.16 13.17
CA GLU A 52 -2.25 5.82 14.51
C GLU A 52 -2.19 7.04 15.43
N GLU A 53 -1.71 8.18 14.94
CA GLU A 53 -1.66 9.43 15.71
C GLU A 53 -3.06 9.90 16.10
N GLU A 54 -4.00 9.90 15.15
CA GLU A 54 -5.37 10.32 15.40
C GLU A 54 -6.08 9.38 16.39
N LEU A 55 -5.85 8.07 16.27
CA LEU A 55 -6.39 7.08 17.21
C LEU A 55 -5.79 7.23 18.61
N LYS A 56 -4.49 7.51 18.75
CA LYS A 56 -3.86 7.77 20.06
C LYS A 56 -4.45 8.99 20.75
N GLN A 57 -4.74 10.05 19.99
CA GLN A 57 -5.35 11.26 20.54
C GLN A 57 -6.80 11.04 20.98
N LYS A 58 -7.59 10.29 20.19
CA LYS A 58 -9.02 10.06 20.46
C LYS A 58 -9.26 8.93 21.47
N LEU A 59 -8.38 7.94 21.52
CA LEU A 59 -8.51 6.71 22.32
C LEU A 59 -7.20 6.37 23.06
N PRO A 60 -6.75 7.23 24.00
CA PRO A 60 -5.46 7.10 24.66
C PRO A 60 -5.29 5.81 25.48
N ASP A 61 -6.38 5.23 25.99
CA ASP A 61 -6.38 3.99 26.79
C ASP A 61 -6.65 2.71 25.98
N SER A 62 -6.70 2.80 24.65
CA SER A 62 -7.04 1.65 23.82
C SER A 62 -5.88 0.66 23.72
N ARG A 63 -6.09 -0.53 24.31
CA ARG A 63 -5.28 -1.72 24.00
C ARG A 63 -5.66 -2.15 22.58
N ASN A 64 -4.65 -2.37 21.72
CA ASN A 64 -4.76 -2.84 20.34
C ASN A 64 -4.93 -1.78 19.23
N LEU A 65 -4.41 -0.56 19.40
CA LEU A 65 -4.33 0.46 18.34
C LEU A 65 -3.86 -0.10 16.99
N HIS A 66 -2.79 -0.90 17.00
CA HIS A 66 -2.26 -1.52 15.79
C HIS A 66 -3.27 -2.43 15.05
N SER A 67 -4.08 -3.19 15.80
CA SER A 67 -5.12 -4.04 15.20
C SER A 67 -6.21 -3.21 14.54
N VAL A 68 -6.60 -2.10 15.16
CA VAL A 68 -7.62 -1.18 14.64
C VAL A 68 -7.10 -0.47 13.39
N THR A 69 -5.86 0.01 13.42
CA THR A 69 -5.20 0.62 12.25
C THR A 69 -5.17 -0.36 11.07
N ASN A 70 -4.75 -1.61 11.30
CA ASN A 70 -4.73 -2.64 10.26
C ASN A 70 -6.14 -2.93 9.71
N GLU A 71 -7.15 -2.98 10.57
CA GLU A 71 -8.53 -3.19 10.13
C GLU A 71 -9.02 -2.04 9.25
N ILE A 72 -8.74 -0.79 9.64
CA ILE A 72 -9.07 0.40 8.84
C ILE A 72 -8.37 0.33 7.47
N PHE A 73 -7.08 0.00 7.46
CA PHE A 73 -6.29 -0.12 6.24
C PHE A 73 -6.88 -1.14 5.26
N LEU A 74 -7.26 -2.32 5.79
CA LEU A 74 -7.92 -3.37 5.02
C LEU A 74 -9.29 -2.94 4.50
N LYS A 75 -10.09 -2.23 5.31
CA LYS A 75 -11.41 -1.70 4.90
C LYS A 75 -11.31 -0.66 3.78
N LEU A 76 -10.20 0.10 3.74
CA LEU A 76 -9.90 1.04 2.67
C LEU A 76 -9.32 0.35 1.42
N ASN A 77 -9.20 -0.98 1.43
CA ASN A 77 -8.57 -1.78 0.37
C ASN A 77 -7.12 -1.33 0.11
N LEU A 78 -6.46 -0.81 1.15
CA LEU A 78 -5.04 -0.48 1.12
C LEU A 78 -4.28 -1.72 1.60
N VAL A 79 -3.36 -2.21 0.77
CA VAL A 79 -2.53 -3.37 1.10
C VAL A 79 -1.09 -3.04 0.81
N ARG A 80 -0.22 -3.36 1.76
CA ARG A 80 1.24 -3.26 1.64
C ARG A 80 1.79 -4.69 1.61
N TYR A 81 2.46 -5.07 0.52
CA TYR A 81 3.02 -6.41 0.30
C TYR A 81 4.54 -6.43 0.43
#